data_AF-A0A7X9BFL4-F1
#
_entry.id   AF-A0A7X9BFL4-F1
#
_cell.length_a   1.000
_cell.length_b   1.000
_cell.length_c   1.000
_cell.angle_alpha   90.00
_cell.angle_beta   90.00
_cell.angle_gamma   90.00
#
_symmetry.space_group_name_H-M   'P 1'
#
loop_
_entity.id
_entity.type
_entity.pdbx_description
1 polymer ?
#
loop_
_entity_poly.entity_id
_entity_poly.type
_entity_poly.pdbx_seq_one_letter_code
_entity_poly.pdbx_strand_id
1 'polypeptide(L)'
;GETFVRYWLHNGFITVNDEKMSKSLGNFFLVRDILGRFAPEVVRFFLLATHYRSPLDFDDESLAAAGKGLERLKTSIRLLGEVLEGQAARSGDEAVAGWAADLAGAIDKCKAAFEAAMDDDFNTALAIGVVFDLAREVNSAVSKAAGGVCAGDLATLRQAMDLFQSFNSVLGIFKVDPHGKILLDQATGDGFGLVEGLLELIIEIRQQARQKKDWATADRIRDGLKELGVILEDTPQGVRWKKQ
;
A
#
# COMPACT_ATOMS: atom_id res chain seq x y z
N GLY A 1 -39.13 -30.48 -14.99
CA GLY A 1 -37.67 -30.33 -14.82
C GLY A 1 -37.45 -29.31 -13.75
N GLU A 2 -36.50 -29.55 -12.85
CA GLU A 2 -36.18 -28.67 -11.71
C GLU A 2 -35.02 -27.72 -12.05
N THR A 3 -34.84 -26.69 -11.21
CA THR A 3 -33.76 -25.71 -11.37
C THR A 3 -32.38 -26.35 -11.16
N PHE A 4 -31.52 -26.32 -12.18
CA PHE A 4 -30.16 -26.88 -12.10
C PHE A 4 -29.19 -25.99 -11.29
N VAL A 5 -29.24 -24.67 -11.49
CA VAL A 5 -28.33 -23.71 -10.84
C VAL A 5 -28.94 -22.31 -10.82
N ARG A 6 -28.64 -21.54 -9.75
CA ARG A 6 -29.15 -20.17 -9.58
C ARG A 6 -28.19 -19.09 -10.08
N TYR A 7 -26.88 -19.32 -9.93
CA TYR A 7 -25.85 -18.34 -10.31
C TYR A 7 -24.65 -19.03 -10.95
N TRP A 8 -24.17 -18.45 -12.05
CA TRP A 8 -22.89 -18.75 -12.66
C TRP A 8 -22.00 -17.52 -12.52
N LEU A 9 -20.77 -17.73 -12.05
CA LEU A 9 -19.77 -16.68 -11.97
C LEU A 9 -18.64 -17.01 -12.95
N HIS A 10 -18.31 -16.04 -13.79
CA HIS A 10 -17.23 -16.15 -14.76
C HIS A 10 -16.23 -15.03 -14.50
N ASN A 11 -14.94 -15.38 -14.52
CA ASN A 11 -13.86 -14.41 -14.38
C ASN A 11 -13.50 -13.80 -15.74
N GLY A 12 -13.00 -12.57 -15.70
CA GLY A 12 -12.36 -11.92 -16.84
C GLY A 12 -11.12 -12.67 -17.29
N PHE A 13 -10.71 -12.44 -18.53
CA PHE A 13 -9.49 -13.03 -19.07
C PHE A 13 -8.25 -12.35 -18.50
N ILE A 14 -7.18 -13.12 -18.32
CA ILE A 14 -5.85 -12.60 -18.04
C ILE A 14 -5.08 -12.51 -19.36
N THR A 15 -4.58 -11.32 -19.68
CA THR A 15 -3.66 -11.06 -20.80
C THR A 15 -2.25 -10.85 -20.27
N VAL A 16 -1.26 -10.89 -21.15
CA VAL A 16 0.14 -10.57 -20.85
C VAL A 16 0.61 -9.58 -21.90
N ASN A 17 0.92 -8.34 -21.49
CA ASN A 17 1.29 -7.25 -22.40
C ASN A 17 0.28 -7.09 -23.55
N ASP A 18 -1.01 -7.00 -23.22
CA ASP A 18 -2.15 -6.92 -24.16
C ASP A 18 -2.35 -8.14 -25.08
N GLU A 19 -1.51 -9.18 -25.00
CA GLU A 19 -1.69 -10.42 -25.73
C GLU A 19 -2.41 -11.47 -24.89
N LYS A 20 -3.35 -12.19 -25.50
CA LYS A 20 -4.01 -13.31 -24.82
C LYS A 20 -2.97 -14.35 -24.42
N MET A 21 -3.00 -14.75 -23.15
CA MET A 21 -2.14 -15.81 -22.64
C MET A 21 -2.46 -17.13 -23.37
N SER A 22 -1.46 -17.71 -24.05
CA SER A 22 -1.59 -19.03 -24.65
C SER A 22 -0.28 -19.81 -24.66
N LYS A 23 -0.36 -21.14 -24.49
CA LYS A 23 0.80 -22.02 -24.63
C LYS A 23 1.45 -21.92 -26.03
N SER A 24 0.66 -21.62 -27.05
CA SER A 24 1.12 -21.46 -28.43
C SER A 24 1.90 -20.17 -28.69
N LEU A 25 1.59 -19.09 -27.98
CA LEU A 25 2.30 -17.80 -28.06
C LEU A 25 3.54 -17.76 -27.15
N GLY A 26 3.69 -18.73 -26.25
CA GLY A 26 4.81 -18.77 -25.30
C GLY A 26 4.75 -17.70 -24.20
N ASN A 27 3.68 -16.90 -24.16
CA ASN A 27 3.46 -15.77 -23.25
C ASN A 27 2.66 -16.17 -21.99
N PHE A 28 2.86 -17.39 -21.47
CA PHE A 28 2.20 -17.85 -20.24
C PHE A 28 3.19 -17.95 -19.10
N PHE A 29 2.82 -17.41 -17.93
CA PHE A 29 3.61 -17.50 -16.72
C PHE A 29 2.97 -18.48 -15.75
N LEU A 30 3.78 -19.34 -15.13
CA LEU A 30 3.30 -20.14 -14.03
C LEU A 30 3.40 -19.33 -12.75
N VAL A 31 2.48 -19.58 -11.82
CA VAL A 31 2.48 -18.95 -10.50
C VAL A 31 3.86 -19.08 -9.83
N ARG A 32 4.52 -20.23 -9.93
CA ARG A 32 5.88 -20.43 -9.39
C ARG A 32 6.93 -19.47 -9.98
N ASP A 33 6.80 -19.11 -11.25
CA ASP A 33 7.77 -18.25 -11.94
C ASP A 33 7.57 -16.80 -11.48
N ILE A 34 6.30 -16.40 -11.33
CA ILE A 34 5.91 -15.09 -10.79
C ILE A 34 6.37 -14.95 -9.33
N LEU A 35 6.13 -15.98 -8.52
CA LEU A 35 6.53 -16.01 -7.11
C LEU A 35 8.06 -16.05 -6.91
N GLY A 36 8.83 -16.39 -7.94
CA GLY A 36 10.28 -16.22 -7.94
C GLY A 36 10.74 -14.76 -8.11
N ARG A 37 9.84 -13.87 -8.55
CA ARG A 37 10.14 -12.46 -8.90
C ARG A 37 9.42 -11.47 -7.99
N PHE A 38 8.20 -11.80 -7.56
CA PHE A 38 7.35 -10.94 -6.74
C PHE A 38 6.90 -11.67 -5.48
N ALA A 39 6.78 -10.94 -4.38
CA ALA A 39 6.24 -11.49 -3.14
C ALA A 39 4.79 -11.97 -3.33
N PRO A 40 4.37 -13.08 -2.72
CA PRO A 40 3.00 -13.61 -2.88
C PRO A 40 1.89 -12.60 -2.57
N GLU A 41 2.11 -11.75 -1.57
CA GLU A 41 1.16 -10.69 -1.17
C GLU A 41 0.98 -9.64 -2.28
N VAL A 42 2.06 -9.29 -2.99
CA VAL A 42 2.02 -8.33 -4.11
C VAL A 42 1.20 -8.90 -5.26
N VAL A 43 1.42 -10.17 -5.60
CA VAL A 43 0.64 -10.85 -6.64
C VAL A 43 -0.84 -10.91 -6.28
N ARG A 44 -1.16 -11.24 -5.03
CA ARG A 44 -2.56 -11.27 -4.56
C ARG A 44 -3.19 -9.88 -4.56
N PHE A 45 -2.47 -8.87 -4.07
CA PHE A 45 -2.93 -7.49 -4.07
C PHE A 45 -3.20 -6.99 -5.50
N PHE A 46 -2.31 -7.29 -6.44
CA PHE A 46 -2.48 -6.99 -7.86
C PHE A 46 -3.75 -7.63 -8.45
N LEU A 47 -3.98 -8.92 -8.20
CA LEU A 47 -5.16 -9.64 -8.70
C LEU A 47 -6.48 -9.05 -8.15
N LEU A 48 -6.47 -8.57 -6.91
CA LEU A 48 -7.65 -7.99 -6.24
C LEU A 48 -7.87 -6.52 -6.59
N ALA A 49 -6.86 -5.83 -7.13
CA ALA A 49 -6.96 -4.43 -7.52
C ALA A 49 -7.86 -4.19 -8.75
N THR A 50 -8.28 -5.26 -9.42
CA THR A 50 -9.21 -5.24 -10.56
C THR A 50 -10.41 -6.11 -10.27
N HIS A 51 -11.61 -5.65 -10.66
CA HIS A 51 -12.83 -6.43 -10.50
C HIS A 51 -12.72 -7.80 -11.21
N TYR A 52 -13.18 -8.88 -10.58
CA TYR A 52 -12.95 -10.25 -11.07
C TYR A 52 -13.51 -10.54 -12.47
N ARG A 53 -14.54 -9.79 -12.90
CA ARG A 53 -15.14 -9.87 -14.24
C ARG A 53 -14.41 -9.05 -15.31
N SER A 54 -13.53 -8.13 -14.92
CA SER A 54 -12.80 -7.29 -15.85
C SER A 54 -11.57 -8.02 -16.39
N PRO A 55 -11.16 -7.78 -17.65
CA PRO A 55 -9.87 -8.23 -18.13
C PRO A 55 -8.74 -7.68 -17.25
N LEU A 56 -7.75 -8.50 -16.99
CA LEU A 56 -6.57 -8.12 -16.22
C LEU A 56 -5.33 -8.33 -17.09
N ASP A 57 -4.61 -7.24 -17.38
CA ASP A 57 -3.34 -7.35 -18.08
C ASP A 57 -2.19 -7.54 -17.09
N PHE A 58 -1.45 -8.62 -17.29
CA PHE A 58 -0.32 -8.98 -16.46
C PHE A 58 0.97 -8.45 -17.10
N ASP A 59 1.53 -7.42 -16.50
CA ASP A 59 2.82 -6.85 -16.86
C ASP A 59 3.65 -6.51 -15.60
N ASP A 60 4.96 -6.44 -15.76
CA ASP A 60 5.89 -6.22 -14.66
C ASP A 60 5.77 -4.81 -14.04
N GLU A 61 5.35 -3.80 -14.81
CA GLU A 61 5.17 -2.42 -14.35
C GLU A 61 3.95 -2.31 -13.43
N SER A 62 2.84 -2.94 -13.79
CA SER A 62 1.63 -3.03 -12.98
C SER A 62 1.87 -3.78 -11.68
N LEU A 63 2.64 -4.87 -11.69
CA LEU A 63 3.04 -5.59 -10.47
C LEU A 63 3.97 -4.76 -9.58
N ALA A 64 4.92 -4.04 -10.17
CA ALA A 64 5.77 -3.12 -9.42
C ALA A 64 4.96 -2.00 -8.76
N ALA A 65 4.00 -1.42 -9.49
CA ALA A 65 3.07 -0.42 -8.96
C ALA A 65 2.19 -0.98 -7.84
N ALA A 66 1.68 -2.21 -8.01
CA ALA A 66 0.94 -2.92 -6.96
C ALA A 66 1.80 -3.13 -5.71
N GLY A 67 3.08 -3.49 -5.88
CA GLY A 67 4.04 -3.59 -4.78
C GLY A 67 4.21 -2.30 -4.01
N LYS A 68 4.37 -1.17 -4.71
CA LYS A 68 4.43 0.17 -4.08
C LYS A 68 3.15 0.52 -3.34
N GLY A 69 1.98 0.21 -3.92
CA GLY A 69 0.68 0.40 -3.27
C GLY A 69 0.57 -0.40 -1.98
N LEU A 70 0.98 -1.67 -2.00
CA LEU A 70 0.97 -2.54 -0.84
C LEU A 70 1.91 -2.06 0.26
N GLU A 71 3.14 -1.63 -0.07
CA GLU A 71 4.10 -1.12 0.92
C GLU A 71 3.61 0.17 1.61
N ARG A 72 2.84 1.01 0.92
CA ARG A 72 2.18 2.16 1.56
C ARG A 72 1.19 1.73 2.64
N LEU A 73 0.37 0.71 2.36
CA LEU A 73 -0.57 0.15 3.36
C LEU A 73 0.19 -0.48 4.54
N LYS A 74 1.22 -1.28 4.26
CA LYS A 74 2.07 -1.88 5.31
C LYS A 74 2.69 -0.81 6.19
N THR A 75 3.15 0.30 5.61
CA THR A 75 3.72 1.42 6.37
C THR A 75 2.69 2.07 7.29
N SER A 76 1.47 2.31 6.82
CA SER A 76 0.38 2.81 7.68
C SER A 76 0.07 1.88 8.85
N ILE A 77 -0.04 0.57 8.61
CA ILE A 77 -0.32 -0.42 9.65
C ILE A 77 0.86 -0.50 10.65
N ARG A 78 2.10 -0.40 10.17
CA ARG A 78 3.31 -0.41 10.99
C ARG A 78 3.37 0.78 11.94
N LEU A 79 3.21 2.00 11.41
CA LEU A 79 3.21 3.22 12.20
C LEU A 79 2.08 3.23 13.25
N LEU A 80 0.90 2.72 12.88
CA LEU A 80 -0.19 2.51 13.82
C LEU A 80 0.21 1.55 14.96
N GLY A 81 0.83 0.42 14.61
CA GLY A 81 1.37 -0.54 15.59
C GLY A 81 2.40 0.08 16.53
N GLU A 82 3.35 0.86 16.00
CA GLU A 82 4.38 1.55 16.77
C GLU A 82 3.79 2.55 17.79
N VAL A 83 2.74 3.29 17.42
CA VAL A 83 2.03 4.18 18.36
C VAL A 83 1.35 3.38 19.46
N LEU A 84 0.67 2.28 19.09
CA LEU A 84 -0.04 1.41 20.04
C LEU A 84 0.92 0.71 21.03
N GLU A 85 2.10 0.31 20.58
CA GLU A 85 3.13 -0.35 21.38
C GLU A 85 3.94 0.65 22.22
N GLY A 86 4.38 1.76 21.62
CA GLY A 86 5.28 2.75 22.24
C GLY A 86 4.63 3.64 23.31
N GLN A 87 3.32 3.89 23.21
CA GLN A 87 2.62 4.80 24.13
C GLN A 87 1.91 4.08 25.28
N ALA A 88 1.94 2.74 25.33
CA ALA A 88 1.61 1.97 26.52
C ALA A 88 2.49 2.35 27.74
N ALA A 89 3.57 3.09 27.52
CA ALA A 89 4.50 3.57 28.55
C ALA A 89 4.34 5.05 28.97
N ARG A 90 3.44 5.84 28.36
CA ARG A 90 3.35 7.31 28.57
C ARG A 90 1.92 7.85 28.66
N SER A 91 1.01 7.13 29.32
CA SER A 91 -0.31 7.66 29.68
C SER A 91 -0.16 8.77 30.73
N GLY A 92 -0.26 10.02 30.29
CA GLY A 92 -0.51 11.19 31.14
C GLY A 92 -1.96 11.63 30.99
N ASP A 93 -2.64 11.87 32.12
CA ASP A 93 -4.08 12.18 32.23
C ASP A 93 -4.51 13.53 31.59
N GLU A 94 -3.60 14.29 30.96
CA GLU A 94 -3.83 15.68 30.54
C GLU A 94 -3.91 15.90 29.01
N ALA A 95 -3.90 14.84 28.19
CA ALA A 95 -4.06 14.99 26.75
C ALA A 95 -5.54 15.10 26.35
N VAL A 96 -6.00 16.29 25.96
CA VAL A 96 -7.31 16.47 25.31
C VAL A 96 -7.09 16.40 23.80
N ALA A 97 -7.09 15.19 23.24
CA ALA A 97 -7.04 15.03 21.79
C ALA A 97 -8.46 14.89 21.23
N GLY A 98 -8.89 15.92 20.49
CA GLY A 98 -10.24 16.02 19.93
C GLY A 98 -10.44 15.27 18.61
N TRP A 99 -9.51 14.40 18.21
CA TRP A 99 -9.56 13.71 16.91
C TRP A 99 -10.10 12.27 16.97
N ALA A 100 -10.22 11.67 18.17
CA ALA A 100 -10.76 10.33 18.33
C ALA A 100 -12.18 10.18 17.78
N ALA A 101 -13.03 11.19 17.98
CA ALA A 101 -14.40 11.18 17.46
C ALA A 101 -14.44 11.21 15.91
N ASP A 102 -13.55 12.01 15.29
CA ASP A 102 -13.43 12.09 13.84
C ASP A 102 -12.95 10.74 13.26
N LEU A 103 -11.92 10.13 13.87
CA LEU A 103 -11.42 8.83 13.45
C LEU A 103 -12.46 7.73 13.64
N ALA A 104 -13.19 7.73 14.76
CA ALA A 104 -14.27 6.76 15.00
C ALA A 104 -15.36 6.87 13.91
N GLY A 105 -15.78 8.09 13.58
CA GLY A 105 -16.72 8.31 12.47
C GLY A 105 -16.16 7.88 11.11
N ALA A 106 -14.86 8.00 10.88
CA ALA A 106 -14.20 7.52 9.68
C ALA A 106 -14.12 5.97 9.63
N ILE A 107 -13.86 5.30 10.75
CA ILE A 107 -13.86 3.84 10.89
C ILE A 107 -15.23 3.29 10.49
N ASP A 108 -16.32 3.85 11.05
CA ASP A 108 -17.68 3.41 10.73
C ASP A 108 -18.02 3.59 9.25
N LYS A 109 -17.63 4.73 8.67
CA LYS A 109 -17.80 5.00 7.23
C LYS A 109 -17.02 4.03 6.37
N CYS A 110 -15.75 3.76 6.71
CA CYS A 110 -14.93 2.81 5.95
C CYS A 110 -15.50 1.40 6.05
N LYS A 111 -15.97 0.97 7.23
CA LYS A 111 -16.62 -0.33 7.39
C LYS A 111 -17.84 -0.46 6.47
N ALA A 112 -18.78 0.50 6.52
CA ALA A 112 -19.97 0.49 5.69
C ALA A 112 -19.64 0.56 4.18
N ALA A 113 -18.64 1.36 3.80
CA ALA A 113 -18.21 1.47 2.40
C ALA A 113 -17.56 0.18 1.89
N PHE A 114 -16.79 -0.51 2.73
CA PHE A 114 -16.19 -1.80 2.38
C PHE A 114 -17.27 -2.88 2.21
N GLU A 115 -18.23 -2.96 3.14
CA GLU A 115 -19.37 -3.89 3.04
C GLU A 115 -20.17 -3.63 1.75
N ALA A 116 -20.50 -2.37 1.46
CA ALA A 116 -21.19 -1.99 0.24
C ALA A 116 -20.40 -2.35 -1.03
N ALA A 117 -19.07 -2.20 -1.02
CA ALA A 117 -18.22 -2.61 -2.13
C ALA A 117 -18.22 -4.14 -2.34
N MET A 118 -18.21 -4.92 -1.27
CA MET A 118 -18.25 -6.38 -1.36
C MET A 118 -19.63 -6.90 -1.76
N ASP A 119 -20.71 -6.23 -1.33
CA ASP A 119 -22.08 -6.55 -1.73
C ASP A 119 -22.37 -6.19 -3.20
N ASP A 120 -21.63 -5.23 -3.77
CA ASP A 120 -21.62 -4.93 -5.20
C ASP A 120 -20.77 -5.94 -5.98
N ASP A 121 -21.26 -7.17 -6.12
CA ASP A 121 -20.63 -8.24 -6.91
C ASP A 121 -19.15 -8.46 -6.58
N PHE A 122 -18.77 -8.50 -5.30
CA PHE A 122 -17.39 -8.72 -4.86
C PHE A 122 -16.40 -7.70 -5.45
N ASN A 123 -16.76 -6.41 -5.46
CA ASN A 123 -15.93 -5.34 -6.00
C ASN A 123 -14.71 -5.04 -5.11
N THR A 124 -13.73 -5.93 -5.20
CA THR A 124 -12.47 -5.90 -4.45
C THR A 124 -11.60 -4.71 -4.81
N ALA A 125 -11.68 -4.20 -6.05
CA ALA A 125 -11.01 -2.98 -6.46
C ALA A 125 -11.52 -1.76 -5.67
N LEU A 126 -12.85 -1.63 -5.54
CA LEU A 126 -13.46 -0.58 -4.73
C LEU A 126 -13.15 -0.78 -3.24
N ALA A 127 -13.24 -2.02 -2.74
CA ALA A 127 -12.92 -2.36 -1.37
C ALA A 127 -11.47 -2.01 -1.00
N ILE A 128 -10.49 -2.26 -1.89
CA ILE A 128 -9.09 -1.83 -1.71
C ILE A 128 -8.98 -0.31 -1.64
N GLY A 129 -9.75 0.43 -2.43
CA GLY A 129 -9.86 1.89 -2.31
C GLY A 129 -10.23 2.32 -0.89
N VAL A 130 -11.22 1.64 -0.28
CA VAL A 130 -11.63 1.88 1.11
C VAL A 130 -10.53 1.55 2.12
N VAL A 131 -9.71 0.52 1.87
CA VAL A 131 -8.53 0.22 2.72
C VAL A 131 -7.52 1.38 2.70
N PHE A 132 -7.30 2.01 1.54
CA PHE A 132 -6.46 3.21 1.44
C PHE A 132 -7.07 4.44 2.13
N ASP A 133 -8.39 4.59 2.08
CA ASP A 133 -9.08 5.66 2.81
C ASP A 133 -8.90 5.51 4.31
N LEU A 134 -9.05 4.30 4.85
CA LEU A 134 -8.76 4.01 6.26
C LEU A 134 -7.30 4.32 6.60
N ALA A 135 -6.35 3.92 5.74
CA ALA A 135 -4.93 4.23 5.92
C ALA A 135 -4.65 5.74 5.95
N ARG A 136 -5.34 6.53 5.13
CA ARG A 136 -5.23 8.00 5.13
C ARG A 136 -5.71 8.61 6.46
N GLU A 137 -6.85 8.17 6.96
CA GLU A 137 -7.42 8.65 8.23
C GLU A 137 -6.55 8.24 9.43
N VAL A 138 -6.03 7.00 9.41
CA VAL A 138 -5.07 6.50 10.41
C VAL A 138 -3.77 7.30 10.39
N ASN A 139 -3.19 7.58 9.22
CA ASN A 139 -1.96 8.36 9.14
C ASN A 139 -2.14 9.78 9.72
N SER A 140 -3.30 10.39 9.50
CA SER A 140 -3.66 11.69 10.10
C SER A 140 -3.72 11.62 11.62
N ALA A 141 -4.35 10.58 12.17
CA ALA A 141 -4.44 10.34 13.61
C ALA A 141 -3.07 10.02 14.24
N VAL A 142 -2.27 9.17 13.61
CA VAL A 142 -0.90 8.83 14.02
C VAL A 142 0.01 10.07 14.05
N SER A 143 -0.11 10.96 13.07
CA SER A 143 0.63 12.22 13.06
C SER A 143 0.25 13.11 14.26
N LYS A 144 -1.05 13.21 14.56
CA LYS A 144 -1.55 13.96 15.74
C LYS A 144 -1.12 13.31 17.06
N ALA A 145 -1.02 11.98 17.11
CA ALA A 145 -0.58 11.22 18.27
C ALA A 145 0.87 11.52 18.68
N ALA A 146 1.70 12.10 17.80
CA ALA A 146 3.03 12.60 18.16
C ALA A 146 2.99 13.68 19.25
N GLY A 147 1.87 14.42 19.36
CA GLY A 147 1.64 15.43 20.41
C GLY A 147 1.18 14.85 21.76
N GLY A 148 1.08 13.52 21.88
CA GLY A 148 0.49 12.83 23.03
C GLY A 148 -0.88 12.22 22.69
N VAL A 149 -1.25 11.19 23.44
CA VAL A 149 -2.49 10.43 23.27
C VAL A 149 -3.12 10.16 24.63
N CYS A 150 -4.44 10.27 24.71
CA CYS A 150 -5.20 9.82 25.87
C CYS A 150 -5.65 8.35 25.71
N ALA A 151 -6.26 7.80 26.77
CA ALA A 151 -6.79 6.45 26.72
C ALA A 151 -7.88 6.25 25.64
N GLY A 152 -8.70 7.28 25.39
CA GLY A 152 -9.73 7.26 24.34
C GLY A 152 -9.12 7.19 22.93
N ASP A 153 -8.08 7.98 22.67
CA ASP A 153 -7.33 7.96 21.40
C ASP A 153 -6.74 6.58 21.11
N LEU A 154 -6.10 5.97 22.12
CA LEU A 154 -5.55 4.63 22.01
C LEU A 154 -6.63 3.58 21.74
N ALA A 155 -7.81 3.72 22.35
CA ALA A 155 -8.94 2.83 22.07
C ALA A 155 -9.42 2.95 20.63
N THR A 156 -9.54 4.17 20.09
CA THR A 156 -9.93 4.38 18.69
C THR A 156 -8.87 3.90 17.70
N LEU A 157 -7.58 4.09 18.01
CA LEU A 157 -6.49 3.53 17.19
C LEU A 157 -6.52 2.00 17.17
N ARG A 158 -6.87 1.34 18.28
CA ARG A 158 -7.08 -0.12 18.32
C ARG A 158 -8.26 -0.52 17.43
N GLN A 159 -9.38 0.20 17.46
CA GLN A 159 -10.51 -0.06 16.57
C GLN A 159 -10.11 0.05 15.09
N ALA A 160 -9.25 1.00 14.73
CA ALA A 160 -8.72 1.09 13.36
C ALA A 160 -7.85 -0.12 12.98
N MET A 161 -7.00 -0.59 13.90
CA MET A 161 -6.20 -1.81 13.70
C MET A 161 -7.08 -3.05 13.53
N ASP A 162 -8.12 -3.19 14.36
CA ASP A 162 -9.09 -4.28 14.27
C ASP A 162 -9.85 -4.23 12.93
N LEU A 163 -10.15 -3.04 12.42
CA LEU A 163 -10.79 -2.89 11.11
C LEU A 163 -9.85 -3.31 9.97
N PHE A 164 -8.55 -2.99 10.02
CA PHE A 164 -7.57 -3.53 9.06
C PHE A 164 -7.51 -5.06 9.10
N GLN A 165 -7.52 -5.66 10.29
CA GLN A 165 -7.54 -7.12 10.44
C GLN A 165 -8.83 -7.72 9.85
N SER A 166 -9.97 -7.08 10.08
CA SER A 166 -11.26 -7.50 9.51
C SER A 166 -11.25 -7.44 7.98
N PHE A 167 -10.80 -6.33 7.38
CA PHE A 167 -10.65 -6.22 5.92
C PHE A 167 -9.68 -7.28 5.38
N ASN A 168 -8.58 -7.54 6.07
CA ASN A 168 -7.64 -8.57 5.65
C ASN A 168 -8.18 -10.00 5.81
N SER A 169 -9.09 -10.26 6.74
CA SER A 169 -9.73 -11.58 6.85
C SER A 169 -10.57 -11.93 5.62
N VAL A 170 -11.08 -10.91 4.91
CA VAL A 170 -11.83 -11.04 3.66
C VAL A 170 -10.89 -11.05 2.46
N LEU A 171 -10.01 -10.05 2.35
CA LEU A 171 -9.14 -9.89 1.17
C LEU A 171 -7.95 -10.85 1.18
N GLY A 172 -7.44 -11.22 2.35
CA GLY A 172 -6.30 -12.13 2.53
C GLY A 172 -4.99 -11.60 1.97
N ILE A 173 -4.81 -10.28 1.87
CA ILE A 173 -3.65 -9.62 1.24
C ILE A 173 -2.39 -9.81 2.09
N PHE A 174 -2.50 -9.58 3.39
CA PHE A 174 -1.39 -9.67 4.34
C PHE A 174 -1.37 -11.04 5.01
N LYS A 175 -0.16 -11.55 5.27
CA LYS A 175 0.03 -12.70 6.16
C LYS A 175 -0.54 -12.41 7.55
N VAL A 176 -1.00 -13.45 8.22
CA VAL A 176 -1.49 -13.37 9.60
C VAL A 176 -0.88 -14.46 10.47
N ASP A 177 -0.81 -14.21 11.77
CA ASP A 177 -0.49 -15.24 12.75
C ASP A 177 -1.70 -16.15 13.02
N PRO A 178 -1.58 -17.22 13.83
CA PRO A 178 -2.70 -18.09 14.18
C PRO A 178 -3.88 -17.40 14.88
N HIS A 179 -3.71 -16.17 15.35
CA HIS A 179 -4.74 -15.36 16.00
C HIS A 179 -5.35 -14.31 15.05
N GLY A 180 -4.96 -14.29 13.78
CA GLY A 180 -5.47 -13.34 12.79
C GLY A 180 -4.79 -11.97 12.81
N LYS A 181 -3.74 -11.78 13.63
CA LYS A 181 -2.98 -10.53 13.65
C LYS A 181 -2.16 -10.43 12.36
N ILE A 182 -2.24 -9.29 11.68
CA ILE A 182 -1.43 -9.00 10.49
C ILE A 182 0.06 -9.08 10.87
N LEU A 183 0.78 -9.92 10.13
CA LEU A 183 2.22 -10.05 10.19
C LEU A 183 2.81 -9.18 9.10
N LEU A 184 3.39 -8.07 9.52
CA LEU A 184 4.27 -7.32 8.65
C LEU A 184 5.66 -7.92 8.80
N ASP A 185 6.28 -8.26 7.67
CA ASP A 185 7.71 -8.53 7.67
C ASP A 185 8.38 -7.32 8.34
N GLN A 186 9.30 -7.54 9.31
CA GLN A 186 10.12 -6.45 9.84
C GLN A 186 10.62 -5.70 8.63
N ALA A 187 10.40 -4.37 8.58
CA ALA A 187 10.73 -3.53 7.43
C ALA A 187 12.01 -4.10 6.86
N THR A 188 11.86 -4.93 5.83
CA THR A 188 13.05 -5.45 5.22
C THR A 188 13.56 -4.16 4.68
N GLY A 189 14.79 -3.79 5.03
CA GLY A 189 15.58 -3.13 4.02
C GLY A 189 15.63 -4.13 2.86
N ASP A 190 14.53 -4.31 2.14
CA ASP A 190 14.60 -4.50 0.74
C ASP A 190 15.45 -3.29 0.35
N GLY A 191 16.69 -3.53 -0.06
CA GLY A 191 17.59 -2.43 -0.38
C GLY A 191 16.86 -1.40 -1.24
N PHE A 192 15.87 -1.84 -2.04
CA PHE A 192 14.90 -1.05 -2.75
C PHE A 192 14.12 0.03 -1.96
N GLY A 193 13.38 -0.26 -0.89
CA GLY A 193 12.55 0.75 -0.21
C GLY A 193 13.37 1.83 0.51
N LEU A 194 14.44 1.39 1.20
CA LEU A 194 15.41 2.32 1.80
C LEU A 194 16.16 3.12 0.71
N VAL A 195 16.52 2.50 -0.42
CA VAL A 195 17.16 3.19 -1.55
C VAL A 195 16.21 4.18 -2.20
N GLU A 196 14.91 3.88 -2.36
CA GLU A 196 13.94 4.84 -2.90
C GLU A 196 13.78 6.04 -1.95
N GLY A 197 13.61 5.81 -0.64
CA GLY A 197 13.52 6.89 0.34
C GLY A 197 14.79 7.74 0.44
N LEU A 198 15.97 7.11 0.39
CA LEU A 198 17.26 7.82 0.31
C LEU A 198 17.38 8.61 -0.99
N LEU A 199 16.91 8.05 -2.11
CA LEU A 199 16.99 8.70 -3.41
C LEU A 199 16.04 9.91 -3.48
N GLU A 200 14.84 9.81 -2.93
CA GLU A 200 13.90 10.94 -2.79
C GLU A 200 14.50 12.07 -1.95
N LEU A 201 15.11 11.74 -0.81
CA LEU A 201 15.81 12.71 0.03
C LEU A 201 16.98 13.39 -0.70
N ILE A 202 17.79 12.63 -1.44
CA ILE A 202 18.90 13.15 -2.24
C ILE A 202 18.38 14.07 -3.36
N ILE A 203 17.27 13.71 -4.02
CA ILE A 203 16.62 14.54 -5.03
C ILE A 203 16.11 15.84 -4.41
N GLU A 204 15.52 15.79 -3.21
CA GLU A 204 15.06 16.96 -2.48
C GLU A 204 16.22 17.90 -2.14
N ILE A 205 17.32 17.38 -1.59
CA ILE A 205 18.53 18.16 -1.29
C ILE A 205 19.07 18.83 -2.56
N ARG A 206 19.09 18.13 -3.70
CA ARG A 206 19.47 18.71 -4.99
C ARG A 206 18.54 19.85 -5.39
N GLN A 207 17.22 19.71 -5.19
CA GLN A 207 16.26 20.78 -5.50
C GLN A 207 16.46 22.00 -4.59
N GLN A 208 16.69 21.79 -3.30
CA GLN A 208 17.01 22.88 -2.37
C GLN A 208 18.32 23.59 -2.75
N ALA A 209 19.35 22.86 -3.19
CA ALA A 209 20.60 23.42 -3.68
C ALA A 209 20.37 24.29 -4.93
N ARG A 210 19.57 23.81 -5.91
CA ARG A 210 19.19 24.60 -7.09
C ARG A 210 18.42 25.87 -6.73
N GLN A 211 17.46 25.79 -5.81
CA GLN A 211 16.70 26.95 -5.34
C GLN A 211 17.62 28.00 -4.68
N LYS A 212 18.63 27.54 -3.92
CA LYS A 212 19.66 28.39 -3.30
C LYS A 212 20.75 28.83 -4.29
N LYS A 213 20.65 28.47 -5.57
CA LYS A 213 21.65 28.71 -6.62
C LYS A 213 23.03 28.11 -6.31
N ASP A 214 23.08 27.07 -5.48
CA ASP A 214 24.25 26.24 -5.25
C ASP A 214 24.35 25.16 -6.33
N TRP A 215 24.85 25.60 -7.50
CA TRP A 215 25.00 24.74 -8.68
C TRP A 215 26.03 23.63 -8.47
N ALA A 216 27.10 23.92 -7.71
CA ALA A 216 28.17 22.97 -7.45
C ALA A 216 27.66 21.74 -6.68
N THR A 217 26.85 21.94 -5.63
CA THR A 217 26.24 20.83 -4.88
C THR A 217 25.21 20.08 -5.74
N ALA A 218 24.40 20.79 -6.52
CA ALA A 218 23.39 20.17 -7.38
C ALA A 218 24.00 19.29 -8.49
N ASP A 219 25.10 19.73 -9.10
CA ASP A 219 25.84 18.97 -10.11
C ASP A 219 26.55 17.76 -9.49
N ARG A 220 27.19 17.93 -8.32
CA ARG A 220 27.82 16.82 -7.61
C ARG A 220 26.84 15.69 -7.29
N ILE A 221 25.62 16.02 -6.89
CA ILE A 221 24.57 15.03 -6.62
C ILE A 221 24.13 14.34 -7.92
N ARG A 222 23.90 15.10 -9.00
CA ARG A 222 23.51 14.51 -10.30
C ARG A 222 24.56 13.53 -10.81
N ASP A 223 25.82 13.94 -10.78
CA ASP A 223 26.91 13.16 -11.37
C ASP A 223 27.21 11.92 -10.52
N GLY A 224 27.19 12.04 -9.19
CA GLY A 224 27.31 10.89 -8.29
C GLY A 224 26.18 9.87 -8.43
N LEU A 225 24.93 10.33 -8.62
CA LEU A 225 23.82 9.41 -8.90
C LEU A 225 23.98 8.71 -10.26
N LYS A 226 24.47 9.42 -11.27
CA LYS A 226 24.74 8.85 -12.59
C LYS A 226 25.82 7.77 -12.54
N GLU A 227 26.89 7.98 -11.78
CA GLU A 227 27.93 6.96 -11.55
C GLU A 227 27.39 5.71 -10.87
N LEU A 228 26.37 5.86 -10.02
CA LEU A 228 25.65 4.77 -9.37
C LEU A 228 24.56 4.13 -10.26
N GLY A 229 24.48 4.50 -11.54
CA GLY A 229 23.50 3.95 -12.49
C GLY A 229 22.09 4.54 -12.36
N VAL A 230 21.94 5.71 -11.74
CA VAL A 230 20.66 6.42 -11.62
C VAL A 230 20.67 7.70 -12.44
N ILE A 231 19.77 7.80 -13.41
CA ILE A 231 19.63 8.97 -14.28
C ILE A 231 18.45 9.80 -13.80
N LEU A 232 18.71 11.07 -13.49
CA LEU A 232 17.67 12.05 -13.17
C LEU A 232 17.22 12.80 -14.42
N GLU A 233 15.90 12.93 -14.59
CA GLU A 233 15.24 13.69 -15.65
C GLU A 233 14.40 14.80 -15.02
N ASP A 234 14.76 16.06 -15.29
CA ASP A 234 13.98 17.20 -14.81
C ASP A 234 12.80 17.42 -15.77
N THR A 235 11.56 17.33 -15.27
CA THR A 235 10.34 17.61 -16.04
C THR A 235 9.57 18.80 -15.44
N PRO A 236 8.68 19.48 -16.19
CA PRO A 236 7.81 20.52 -15.63
C PRO A 236 6.89 20.02 -14.50
N GLN A 237 6.65 18.70 -14.42
CA GLN A 237 5.82 18.05 -13.40
C GLN A 237 6.63 17.53 -12.20
N GLY A 238 7.96 17.72 -12.19
CA GLY A 238 8.86 17.24 -11.14
C GLY A 238 10.06 16.47 -11.67
N VAL A 239 10.96 16.06 -10.78
CA VAL A 239 12.11 15.22 -11.15
C VAL A 239 11.65 13.77 -11.24
N ARG A 240 11.90 13.14 -12.39
CA ARG A 240 11.78 11.69 -12.56
C ARG A 240 13.16 11.06 -12.53
N TRP A 241 13.25 9.78 -12.20
CA TRP A 241 14.51 9.05 -12.25
C TRP A 241 14.31 7.67 -12.84
N LYS A 242 15.37 7.12 -13.44
CA LYS A 242 15.41 5.75 -13.95
C LYS A 242 16.73 5.08 -13.60
N LYS A 243 16.69 3.78 -13.36
CA LYS A 243 17.89 2.94 -13.28
C LYS A 243 18.36 2.61 -14.70
N GLN A 244 19.67 2.67 -14.89
CA GLN A 244 20.33 2.28 -16.14
C GLN A 244 20.49 0.76 -16.23
#